data_AF-A0A9K3NDG0-F1
#
_entry.id   AF-A0A9K3NDG0-F1
#
_cell.length_a   1.000
_cell.length_b   1.000
_cell.length_c   1.000
_cell.angle_alpha   90.00
_cell.angle_beta   90.00
_cell.angle_gamma   90.00
#
_symmetry.space_group_name_H-M   'P 1'
#
loop_
_entity.id
_entity.type
_entity.pdbx_description
1 polymer ?
#
loop_
_entity_poly.entity_id
_entity_poly.type
_entity_poly.pdbx_seq_one_letter_code
_entity_poly.pdbx_strand_id
1 'polypeptide(L)' 'MWAGSESTAVTMTWALSLLLNHPHILKGAQEELDIHVGREKWVEESDIKNLVYLQAIVKETLRI' A
#
# COMPACT_ATOMS: atom_id res chain seq x y z
N MET A 1 12.85 -17.08 -15.57
CA MET A 1 11.66 -16.23 -15.35
C MET A 1 11.69 -15.72 -13.91
N TRP A 2 12.49 -14.70 -13.57
CA TRP A 2 12.56 -14.12 -12.21
C TRP A 2 12.46 -12.59 -12.17
N ALA A 3 12.49 -11.92 -13.32
CA ALA A 3 12.49 -10.46 -13.42
C ALA A 3 11.27 -9.78 -12.76
N GLY A 4 10.11 -10.45 -12.71
CA GLY A 4 8.91 -9.92 -12.04
C GLY A 4 8.89 -10.11 -10.52
N SER A 5 9.51 -11.18 -10.02
CA SER A 5 9.49 -11.52 -8.58
C SER A 5 10.51 -10.73 -7.78
N GLU A 6 11.72 -10.51 -8.31
CA GLU A 6 12.72 -9.66 -7.64
C GLU A 6 12.23 -8.21 -7.54
N SER A 7 11.63 -7.68 -8.62
CA SER A 7 11.13 -6.31 -8.65
C SER A 7 9.96 -6.08 -7.68
N THR A 8 9.03 -7.04 -7.57
CA THR A 8 7.91 -6.96 -6.62
C THR A 8 8.36 -7.10 -5.16
N ALA A 9 9.35 -7.95 -4.87
CA ALA A 9 9.92 -8.08 -3.53
C ALA A 9 10.65 -6.79 -3.09
N VAL A 10 11.42 -6.18 -4.00
CA VAL A 10 12.07 -4.88 -3.74
C VAL A 10 11.03 -3.80 -3.49
N THR A 11 9.98 -3.74 -4.32
CA THR A 11 8.87 -2.78 -4.14
C THR A 11 8.18 -2.95 -2.77
N MET A 12 7.88 -4.19 -2.35
CA MET A 12 7.30 -4.44 -1.02
C MET A 12 8.23 -4.01 0.11
N THR A 13 9.53 -4.27 -0.02
CA THR A 13 10.53 -3.90 1.00
C THR A 13 10.62 -2.39 1.16
N TRP A 14 10.64 -1.64 0.05
CA TRP A 14 10.62 -0.19 0.08
C TRP A 14 9.30 0.36 0.61
N ALA A 15 8.15 -0.22 0.22
CA ALA A 15 6.84 0.20 0.74
C ALA A 15 6.78 0.05 2.26
N LEU A 16 7.23 -1.09 2.80
CA LEU A 16 7.31 -1.31 4.25
C LEU A 16 8.27 -0.31 4.92
N SER A 17 9.43 -0.04 4.31
CA SER A 17 10.39 0.93 4.83
C SER A 17 9.83 2.36 4.84
N LEU A 18 9.07 2.74 3.81
CA LEU A 18 8.41 4.05 3.72
C LEU A 18 7.33 4.20 4.79
N LEU A 19 6.52 3.15 4.98
CA LEU A 19 5.48 3.10 6.01
C LEU A 19 6.05 3.18 7.43
N LEU A 20 7.16 2.47 7.69
CA LEU A 20 7.84 2.51 8.98
C LEU A 20 8.49 3.87 9.27
N ASN A 21 9.03 4.54 8.25
CA ASN A 21 9.60 5.89 8.39
C ASN A 21 8.53 6.98 8.55
N HIS A 22 7.31 6.75 8.06
CA HIS A 22 6.21 7.73 8.10
C HIS A 22 4.97 7.16 8.80
N PRO A 23 4.99 7.03 10.15
CA PRO A 23 3.89 6.45 10.91
C PRO A 23 2.57 7.23 10.79
N HIS A 24 2.64 8.53 10.48
CA HIS A 24 1.46 9.36 10.21
C HIS A 24 0.77 8.97 8.89
N ILE A 25 1.54 8.61 7.86
CA ILE A 25 1.00 8.12 6.58
C ILE A 25 0.44 6.72 6.76
N LEU A 26 1.10 5.86 7.54
CA LEU A 26 0.59 4.53 7.88
C LEU A 26 -0.77 4.62 8.59
N LYS A 27 -0.92 5.55 9.54
CA LYS A 27 -2.19 5.77 10.24
C LYS A 27 -3.29 6.26 9.29
N GLY A 28 -2.98 7.19 8.39
CA GLY A 28 -3.94 7.65 7.38
C GLY A 28 -4.37 6.53 6.42
N ALA A 29 -3.46 5.66 6.01
CA ALA A 29 -3.78 4.49 5.19
C ALA A 29 -4.65 3.47 5.94
N GLN A 30 -4.41 3.26 7.24
CA GLN A 30 -5.26 2.41 8.09
C GLN A 30 -6.66 2.99 8.25
N GLU A 31 -6.79 4.31 8.47
CA GLU A 31 -8.09 4.99 8.53
C GLU A 31 -8.82 4.91 7.18
N GLU A 32 -8.12 5.09 6.06
CA GLU A 32 -8.69 4.94 4.72
C GLU A 32 -9.24 3.52 4.49
N LEU A 33 -8.49 2.50 4.91
CA LEU A 33 -8.92 1.10 4.88
C LEU A 33 -10.13 0.86 5.78
N ASP A 34 -10.14 1.40 7.00
CA ASP A 34 -11.26 1.25 7.94
C ASP A 34 -12.54 1.92 7.41
N ILE A 35 -12.40 3.03 6.68
CA ILE A 35 -13.53 3.77 6.10
C ILE A 35 -14.10 3.07 4.85
N HIS A 36 -13.24 2.64 3.92
CA HIS A 36 -13.69 2.13 2.61
C HIS A 36 -13.90 0.61 2.59
N VAL A 37 -13.10 -0.12 3.37
CA VAL A 37 -13.15 -1.58 3.44
C VAL A 37 -13.83 -2.03 4.74
N GLY A 38 -13.52 -1.37 5.86
CA GLY A 38 -13.96 -1.82 7.18
C GLY A 38 -13.14 -3.02 7.67
N ARG A 39 -13.33 -3.42 8.92
CA ARG A 39 -12.49 -4.45 9.59
C ARG A 39 -12.92 -5.90 9.34
N GLU A 40 -14.08 -6.09 8.73
CA GLU A 40 -14.73 -7.41 8.65
C GLU A 40 -14.53 -8.11 7.31
N LYS A 41 -14.08 -7.38 6.27
CA LYS A 41 -13.85 -7.94 4.94
C LYS A 41 -12.41 -7.78 4.48
N TRP A 42 -11.98 -8.73 3.66
CA TRP A 42 -10.72 -8.64 2.93
C TRP A 42 -10.83 -7.57 1.86
N VAL A 43 -9.71 -6.91 1.55
CA VAL A 43 -9.66 -5.92 0.47
C VAL A 43 -9.93 -6.63 -0.86
N GLU A 44 -10.95 -6.19 -1.58
CA GLU A 44 -11.24 -6.65 -2.94
C GLU A 44 -10.67 -5.69 -3.99
N GLU A 45 -10.45 -6.16 -5.22
CA GLU A 45 -9.95 -5.31 -6.32
C GLU A 45 -10.86 -4.11 -6.62
N SER A 46 -12.16 -4.23 -6.39
CA SER A 46 -13.14 -3.15 -6.49
C SER A 46 -12.86 -2.02 -5.50
N ASP A 47 -12.43 -2.36 -4.28
CA ASP A 47 -12.13 -1.43 -3.20
C ASP A 47 -10.80 -0.69 -3.43
N ILE A 48 -9.83 -1.31 -4.12
CA ILE A 48 -8.51 -0.72 -4.41
C ILE A 48 -8.65 0.66 -5.08
N LYS A 49 -9.68 0.86 -5.92
CA LYS A 49 -9.93 2.14 -6.60
C LYS A 49 -10.22 3.29 -5.62
N ASN A 50 -10.81 2.98 -4.47
CA ASN A 50 -11.13 3.96 -3.43
C ASN A 50 -9.98 4.16 -2.43
N LEU A 51 -8.99 3.27 -2.43
CA LEU A 51 -7.79 3.35 -1.59
C LEU A 51 -6.72 4.25 -2.24
N VAL A 52 -7.03 5.54 -2.36
CA VAL A 52 -6.19 6.53 -3.03
C VAL A 52 -4.88 6.74 -2.27
N TYR A 53 -4.92 6.73 -0.95
CA TYR A 53 -3.75 6.88 -0.09
C TYR A 53 -2.83 5.67 -0.22
N LEU A 54 -3.39 4.46 -0.20
CA LEU A 54 -2.61 3.23 -0.40
C LEU A 54 -1.94 3.21 -1.80
N GLN A 55 -2.68 3.61 -2.84
CA GLN A 55 -2.12 3.74 -4.18
C GLN A 55 -1.01 4.80 -4.27
N ALA A 56 -1.16 5.92 -3.58
CA ALA A 56 -0.13 6.97 -3.54
C ALA A 56 1.17 6.46 -2.91
N ILE A 57 1.08 5.67 -1.84
CA ILE A 57 2.25 5.05 -1.18
C ILE A 57 2.96 4.09 -2.13
N VAL A 58 2.22 3.24 -2.83
CA VAL A 58 2.80 2.31 -3.83
C VAL A 58 3.44 3.09 -4.98
N LYS A 59 2.79 4.14 -5.48
CA LYS A 59 3.36 4.99 -6.55
C LYS A 59 4.63 5.70 -6.11
N GLU A 60 4.67 6.23 -4.90
CA GLU A 60 5.87 6.88 -4.37
C GLU A 60 7.00 5.88 -4.17
N THR A 61 6.67 4.66 -3.74
CA THR A 61 7.63 3.56 -3.64
C THR A 61 8.23 3.18 -4.99
N LEU A 62 7.42 3.16 -6.06
CA LEU A 62 7.85 2.86 -7.43
C LEU A 62 8.55 4.04 -8.14
N ARG A 63 8.47 5.25 -7.59
CA ARG A 63 9.16 6.44 -8.11
C ARG A 63 10.66 6.43 -7.79
N ILE A 64 11.03 5.72 -6.73
CA ILE A 64 12.41 5.54 -6.25
C ILE A 64 13.13 4.55 -7.17
#